data_AF-A0A0K8QDG4-F1
#
_entry.id   AF-A0A0K8QDG4-F1
#
_cell.length_a   1.000
_cell.length_b   1.000
_cell.length_c   1.000
_cell.angle_alpha   90.00
_cell.angle_beta   90.00
_cell.angle_gamma   90.00
#
_symmetry.space_group_name_H-M   'P 1'
#
loop_
_entity.id
_entity.type
_entity.pdbx_description
1 polymer ?
#
loop_
_entity_poly.entity_id
_entity_poly.type
_entity_poly.pdbx_seq_one_letter_code
_entity_poly.pdbx_strand_id
1 'polypeptide(L)'
;MIDGIRGSADAARGQSLVYPGNPGTYKEENAMPFVNVKLVDGVFTEDEKHRMAAALTDVMVKFEGSEAFREVVWVLIEELHTDGWHIGGLPFRGPASLMDGLARSKSLYESIDGHPVTRPELAQKAPLQEK
;
A
#
# COMPACT_ATOMS: atom_id res chain seq x y z
N MET A 1 32.92 -30.23 -50.82
CA MET A 1 32.56 -31.45 -50.07
C MET A 1 33.17 -31.28 -48.69
N ILE A 2 32.36 -31.26 -47.62
CA ILE A 2 32.71 -31.13 -46.18
C ILE A 2 33.55 -29.88 -45.76
N ASP A 3 33.36 -29.22 -44.61
CA ASP A 3 32.28 -29.32 -43.61
C ASP A 3 32.02 -27.98 -42.87
N GLY A 4 30.90 -27.92 -42.13
CA GLY A 4 30.60 -27.14 -40.93
C GLY A 4 31.23 -25.77 -40.66
N ILE A 5 30.43 -24.70 -40.82
CA ILE A 5 30.60 -23.46 -40.03
C ILE A 5 29.90 -23.64 -38.67
N ARG A 6 30.66 -23.74 -37.58
CA ARG A 6 30.25 -23.58 -36.16
C ARG A 6 31.52 -23.50 -35.29
N GLY A 7 31.59 -22.77 -34.18
CA GLY A 7 30.60 -21.88 -33.55
C GLY A 7 31.25 -20.61 -32.98
N SER A 8 30.45 -19.73 -32.38
CA SER A 8 30.86 -18.39 -31.96
C SER A 8 31.63 -18.33 -30.64
N ALA A 9 32.32 -17.21 -30.43
CA ALA A 9 32.76 -16.80 -29.11
C ALA A 9 31.60 -16.18 -28.29
N ASP A 10 31.75 -16.30 -26.96
CA ASP A 10 31.29 -15.37 -25.92
C ASP A 10 29.78 -15.22 -25.56
N ALA A 11 29.59 -14.69 -24.34
CA ALA A 11 28.43 -14.05 -23.72
C ALA A 11 27.17 -14.87 -23.30
N ALA A 12 26.75 -14.58 -22.06
CA ALA A 12 25.40 -14.61 -21.49
C ALA A 12 24.49 -15.85 -21.63
N ARG A 13 24.23 -16.54 -20.50
CA ARG A 13 23.01 -17.35 -20.28
C ARG A 13 22.08 -16.67 -19.27
N GLY A 14 20.82 -16.44 -19.65
CA GLY A 14 19.73 -15.96 -18.79
C GLY A 14 18.53 -15.54 -19.65
N GLN A 15 17.39 -16.23 -19.54
CA GLN A 15 16.29 -16.16 -20.55
C GLN A 15 14.87 -16.00 -19.96
N SER A 16 13.81 -16.10 -20.78
CA SER A 16 12.88 -14.96 -21.00
C SER A 16 11.34 -15.24 -21.06
N LEU A 17 10.52 -14.52 -20.26
CA LEU A 17 9.04 -14.40 -20.30
C LEU A 17 8.48 -13.16 -19.48
N VAL A 18 8.10 -12.02 -20.09
CA VAL A 18 7.37 -10.90 -19.40
C VAL A 18 5.93 -10.67 -19.95
N TYR A 19 5.25 -9.64 -19.41
CA TYR A 19 3.96 -9.07 -19.77
C TYR A 19 3.79 -8.74 -21.27
N PRO A 20 2.59 -8.85 -21.86
CA PRO A 20 2.38 -8.69 -23.30
C PRO A 20 2.87 -7.35 -23.86
N GLY A 21 3.81 -7.41 -24.83
CA GLY A 21 4.60 -6.29 -25.35
C GLY A 21 6.06 -6.27 -24.87
N ASN A 22 6.43 -7.20 -24.00
CA ASN A 22 7.64 -7.17 -23.18
C ASN A 22 7.96 -8.65 -22.80
N PRO A 23 8.94 -9.38 -23.39
CA PRO A 23 8.97 -10.86 -23.33
C PRO A 23 10.14 -11.52 -22.53
N GLY A 24 10.63 -10.95 -21.42
CA GLY A 24 11.74 -11.42 -20.56
C GLY A 24 11.36 -11.81 -19.10
N THR A 25 12.00 -12.76 -18.43
CA THR A 25 11.52 -13.19 -17.10
C THR A 25 11.68 -12.06 -16.08
N TYR A 26 10.71 -11.89 -15.19
CA TYR A 26 11.06 -11.57 -13.81
C TYR A 26 11.73 -12.79 -13.20
N LYS A 27 13.04 -12.89 -13.45
CA LYS A 27 13.96 -13.37 -12.43
C LYS A 27 13.69 -12.51 -11.20
N GLU A 28 13.47 -13.15 -10.05
CA GLU A 28 13.07 -12.48 -8.80
C GLU A 28 14.07 -11.37 -8.40
N GLU A 29 15.34 -11.56 -8.80
CA GLU A 29 16.51 -10.67 -8.89
C GLU A 29 16.32 -9.16 -9.21
N ASN A 30 15.12 -8.66 -9.53
CA ASN A 30 14.93 -7.25 -9.95
C ASN A 30 13.55 -6.62 -9.61
N ALA A 31 12.78 -7.19 -8.68
CA ALA A 31 11.50 -6.62 -8.27
C ALA A 31 11.69 -5.44 -7.28
N MET A 32 11.89 -4.21 -7.76
CA MET A 32 11.97 -3.01 -6.89
C MET A 32 10.61 -2.71 -6.24
N PRO A 33 10.43 -2.85 -4.91
CA PRO A 33 9.13 -2.61 -4.29
C PRO A 33 8.91 -1.12 -4.02
N PHE A 34 7.70 -0.65 -4.32
CA PHE A 34 7.27 0.71 -4.05
C PHE A 34 6.16 0.73 -2.98
N VAL A 35 6.44 1.38 -1.86
CA VAL A 35 5.49 1.56 -0.75
C VAL A 35 5.01 3.01 -0.75
N ASN A 36 3.72 3.22 -0.97
CA ASN A 36 3.10 4.54 -0.87
C ASN A 36 2.28 4.67 0.41
N VAL A 37 2.64 5.64 1.25
CA VAL A 37 1.91 6.00 2.47
C VAL A 37 1.25 7.36 2.25
N LYS A 38 -0.07 7.42 2.39
CA LYS A 38 -0.81 8.69 2.35
C LYS A 38 -1.28 9.04 3.75
N LEU A 39 -0.84 10.19 4.24
CA LEU A 39 -1.10 10.72 5.58
C LEU A 39 -1.96 11.98 5.52
N VAL A 40 -2.51 12.37 6.66
CA VAL A 40 -3.07 13.72 6.86
C VAL A 40 -1.91 14.65 7.26
N ASP A 41 -1.86 15.82 6.65
CA ASP A 41 -0.89 16.87 6.97
C ASP A 41 -0.86 17.22 8.48
N GLY A 42 0.34 17.45 9.00
CA GLY A 42 0.58 17.84 10.40
C GLY A 42 0.37 16.75 11.48
N VAL A 43 -0.03 15.53 11.11
CA VAL A 43 -0.28 14.45 12.10
C VAL A 43 1.00 13.75 12.57
N PHE A 44 2.06 13.75 11.77
CA PHE A 44 3.35 13.14 12.10
C PHE A 44 4.50 14.14 11.91
N THR A 45 5.45 14.15 12.85
CA THR A 45 6.68 14.94 12.74
C THR A 45 7.60 14.41 11.64
N GLU A 46 8.56 15.23 11.20
CA GLU A 46 9.58 14.87 10.21
C GLU A 46 10.37 13.61 10.64
N ASP A 47 10.88 13.60 11.88
CA ASP A 47 11.50 12.44 12.54
C ASP A 47 10.61 11.17 12.58
N GLU A 48 9.29 11.32 12.72
CA GLU A 48 8.36 10.18 12.68
C GLU A 48 8.18 9.64 11.26
N LYS A 49 8.10 10.52 10.25
CA LYS A 49 8.04 10.12 8.83
C LYS A 49 9.33 9.42 8.40
N HIS A 50 10.50 9.92 8.81
CA HIS A 50 11.78 9.24 8.55
C HIS A 50 11.88 7.88 9.23
N ARG A 51 11.48 7.76 10.50
CA ARG A 51 11.44 6.46 11.21
C ARG A 51 10.41 5.50 10.61
N MET A 52 9.27 6.01 10.13
CA MET A 52 8.25 5.22 9.43
C MET A 52 8.80 4.66 8.11
N ALA A 53 9.50 5.48 7.31
CA ALA A 53 10.12 5.03 6.07
C ALA A 53 11.18 3.94 6.31
N ALA A 54 12.06 4.13 7.30
CA ALA A 54 13.06 3.13 7.68
C ALA A 54 12.41 1.80 8.12
N ALA A 55 11.40 1.85 8.99
CA ALA A 55 10.70 0.66 9.47
C ALA A 55 9.92 -0.08 8.37
N LEU A 56 9.37 0.65 7.38
CA LEU A 56 8.74 0.04 6.20
C LEU A 56 9.78 -0.66 5.31
N THR A 57 10.97 -0.07 5.13
CA THR A 57 12.08 -0.73 4.43
C THR A 57 12.55 -1.98 5.16
N ASP A 58 12.67 -1.96 6.50
CA ASP A 58 13.03 -3.14 7.29
C ASP A 58 11.98 -4.25 7.17
N VAL A 59 10.69 -3.93 7.05
CA VAL A 59 9.63 -4.91 6.77
C VAL A 59 9.82 -5.55 5.39
N MET A 60 10.10 -4.77 4.35
CA MET A 60 10.33 -5.33 3.00
C MET A 60 11.59 -6.22 2.95
N VAL A 61 12.71 -5.75 3.51
CA VAL A 61 13.97 -6.51 3.62
C VAL A 61 13.78 -7.82 4.40
N LYS A 62 12.99 -7.80 5.47
CA LYS A 62 12.66 -8.99 6.26
C LYS A 62 11.86 -10.04 5.47
N PHE A 63 10.96 -9.63 4.59
CA PHE A 63 10.14 -10.56 3.80
C PHE A 63 10.87 -11.09 2.57
N GLU A 64 11.79 -10.33 1.98
CA GLU A 64 12.72 -10.81 0.95
C GLU A 64 13.80 -11.73 1.54
N GLY A 65 14.26 -11.45 2.77
CA GLY A 65 15.29 -12.22 3.46
C GLY A 65 16.74 -11.83 3.09
N SER A 66 16.94 -10.69 2.44
CA SER A 66 18.26 -10.21 1.99
C SER A 66 18.43 -8.70 2.18
N GLU A 67 19.45 -8.28 2.95
CA GLU A 67 19.79 -6.86 3.13
C GLU A 67 20.19 -6.16 1.82
N ALA A 68 20.64 -6.91 0.79
CA ALA A 68 20.94 -6.34 -0.52
C ALA A 68 19.69 -5.75 -1.21
N PHE A 69 18.49 -6.14 -0.78
CA PHE A 69 17.22 -5.58 -1.26
C PHE A 69 16.98 -4.13 -0.80
N ARG A 70 17.61 -3.71 0.30
CA ARG A 70 17.42 -2.39 0.93
C ARG A 70 17.61 -1.23 -0.04
N GLU A 71 18.59 -1.34 -0.93
CA GLU A 71 18.95 -0.34 -1.94
C GLU A 71 17.88 -0.13 -3.03
N VAL A 72 16.94 -1.07 -3.20
CA VAL A 72 15.84 -0.97 -4.17
C VAL A 72 14.46 -0.77 -3.54
N VAL A 73 14.34 -0.71 -2.21
CA VAL A 73 13.06 -0.42 -1.54
C VAL A 73 12.77 1.07 -1.58
N TRP A 74 11.71 1.46 -2.27
CA TRP A 74 11.30 2.87 -2.39
C TRP A 74 10.07 3.14 -1.52
N VAL A 75 10.17 4.09 -0.59
CA VAL A 75 9.05 4.52 0.25
C VAL A 75 8.71 5.99 -0.05
N LEU A 76 7.50 6.24 -0.55
CA LEU A 76 6.95 7.59 -0.73
C LEU A 76 5.90 7.86 0.34
N ILE A 77 6.18 8.82 1.22
CA ILE A 77 5.21 9.36 2.17
C ILE A 77 4.66 10.68 1.60
N GLU A 78 3.36 10.74 1.39
CA GLU A 78 2.64 11.95 0.98
C GLU A 78 1.72 12.43 2.11
N GLU A 79 1.92 13.65 2.58
CA GLU A 79 0.94 14.35 3.39
C GLU A 79 -0.07 15.06 2.50
N LEU A 80 -1.34 14.87 2.82
CA LEU A 80 -2.46 15.46 2.11
C LEU A 80 -3.25 16.33 3.06
N HIS A 81 -3.50 17.58 2.63
CA HIS A 81 -4.31 18.53 3.38
C HIS A 81 -5.78 18.05 3.48
N THR A 82 -6.48 18.48 4.53
CA THR A 82 -7.78 17.89 4.93
C THR A 82 -8.94 18.13 3.97
N ASP A 83 -8.82 19.08 3.04
CA ASP A 83 -9.77 19.33 1.95
C ASP A 83 -9.56 18.39 0.73
N GLY A 84 -8.37 17.79 0.58
CA GLY A 84 -8.08 16.80 -0.46
C GLY A 84 -8.81 15.47 -0.26
N TRP A 85 -9.34 15.21 0.94
CA TRP A 85 -10.01 13.97 1.31
C TRP A 85 -11.52 14.18 1.50
N HIS A 86 -12.33 13.25 0.97
CA HIS A 86 -13.79 13.27 1.13
C HIS A 86 -14.33 11.86 1.44
N ILE A 87 -15.28 11.76 2.37
CA ILE A 87 -15.98 10.52 2.73
C ILE A 87 -17.49 10.78 2.71
N GLY A 88 -18.27 9.96 1.99
CA GLY A 88 -19.74 10.14 1.87
C GLY A 88 -20.19 11.44 1.19
N GLY A 89 -19.28 12.11 0.47
CA GLY A 89 -19.47 13.44 -0.10
C GLY A 89 -19.24 14.60 0.88
N LEU A 90 -18.68 14.35 2.07
CA LEU A 90 -18.30 15.37 3.05
C LEU A 90 -16.76 15.48 3.14
N PRO A 91 -16.19 16.69 3.34
CA PRO A 91 -14.75 16.87 3.50
C PRO A 91 -14.26 16.20 4.80
N PHE A 92 -13.13 15.50 4.71
CA PHE A 92 -12.57 14.73 5.81
C PHE A 92 -11.79 15.62 6.78
N ARG A 93 -12.52 16.24 7.71
CA ARG A 93 -11.95 17.00 8.84
C ARG A 93 -11.44 16.11 9.99
N GLY A 94 -11.18 14.84 9.71
CA GLY A 94 -10.77 13.83 10.68
C GLY A 94 -11.73 13.66 11.88
N PRO A 95 -11.23 13.02 12.95
CA PRO A 95 -11.43 13.46 14.32
C PRO A 95 -10.26 14.36 14.78
N ALA A 96 -10.48 15.28 15.73
CA ALA A 96 -9.40 16.13 16.25
C ALA A 96 -8.37 15.36 17.10
N SER A 97 -8.77 14.23 17.66
CA SER A 97 -7.91 13.27 18.36
C SER A 97 -8.38 11.83 18.10
N LEU A 98 -7.55 10.84 18.44
CA LEU A 98 -7.97 9.43 18.47
C LEU A 98 -9.22 9.25 19.35
N MET A 99 -9.34 9.99 20.45
CA MET A 99 -10.48 9.89 21.37
C MET A 99 -11.78 10.39 20.75
N ASP A 100 -11.77 11.46 19.96
CA ASP A 100 -12.99 11.92 19.25
C ASP A 100 -13.40 10.92 18.16
N GLY A 101 -12.41 10.26 17.54
CA GLY A 101 -12.64 9.16 16.60
C GLY A 101 -13.32 7.97 17.27
N LEU A 102 -12.77 7.52 18.40
CA LEU A 102 -13.33 6.42 19.19
C LEU A 102 -14.69 6.78 19.82
N ALA A 103 -14.89 8.03 20.26
CA ALA A 103 -16.18 8.50 20.78
C ALA A 103 -17.27 8.48 19.71
N ARG A 104 -16.96 8.90 18.48
CA ARG A 104 -17.86 8.80 17.32
C ARG A 104 -18.17 7.35 16.95
N SER A 105 -17.16 6.48 16.91
CA SER A 105 -17.36 5.04 16.65
C SER A 105 -18.17 4.36 17.75
N LYS A 106 -17.95 4.73 19.02
CA LYS A 106 -18.72 4.26 20.17
C LYS A 106 -20.18 4.70 20.09
N SER A 107 -20.43 5.98 19.83
CA SER A 107 -21.79 6.53 19.67
C SER A 107 -22.56 5.84 18.53
N LEU A 108 -21.90 5.62 17.39
CA LEU A 108 -22.48 4.84 16.30
C LEU A 108 -22.79 3.39 16.72
N TYR A 109 -21.87 2.70 17.39
CA TYR A 109 -22.07 1.34 17.90
C TYR A 109 -23.23 1.26 18.91
N GLU A 110 -23.30 2.17 19.87
CA GLU A 110 -24.37 2.25 20.88
C GLU A 110 -25.74 2.64 20.29
N SER A 111 -25.77 3.23 19.08
CA SER A 111 -27.01 3.54 18.35
C SER A 111 -27.59 2.38 17.52
N ILE A 112 -26.84 1.29 17.35
CA ILE A 112 -27.26 0.13 16.55
C ILE A 112 -27.85 -0.93 17.47
N ASP A 113 -29.15 -1.22 17.31
CA ASP A 113 -29.85 -2.26 18.07
C ASP A 113 -29.20 -3.64 17.89
N GLY A 114 -28.55 -4.14 18.94
CA GLY A 114 -27.98 -5.49 18.97
C GLY A 114 -26.73 -5.63 18.12
N HIS A 115 -26.52 -6.82 17.55
CA HIS A 115 -25.29 -7.16 16.82
C HIS A 115 -25.63 -7.75 15.45
N PRO A 116 -26.04 -6.92 14.46
CA PRO A 116 -26.30 -7.37 13.10
C PRO A 116 -25.01 -7.90 12.46
N VAL A 117 -25.03 -9.16 12.01
CA VAL A 117 -23.87 -9.81 11.37
C VAL A 117 -23.99 -9.85 9.84
N THR A 118 -25.15 -9.50 9.29
CA THR A 118 -25.41 -9.41 7.85
C THR A 118 -25.74 -7.97 7.41
N ARG A 119 -25.51 -7.67 6.12
CA ARG A 119 -25.85 -6.35 5.55
C ARG A 119 -27.35 -6.01 5.60
N PRO A 120 -28.30 -6.95 5.36
CA PRO A 120 -29.73 -6.65 5.47
C PRO A 120 -30.16 -6.29 6.90
N GLU A 121 -29.66 -6.99 7.92
CA GLU A 121 -29.94 -6.66 9.32
C GLU A 121 -29.37 -5.28 9.68
N LEU A 122 -28.14 -4.99 9.26
CA LEU A 122 -27.52 -3.68 9.51
C LEU A 122 -28.30 -2.55 8.81
N ALA A 123 -28.79 -2.76 7.59
CA ALA A 123 -29.63 -1.78 6.89
C ALA A 123 -31.02 -1.61 7.53
N GLN A 124 -31.54 -2.63 8.21
CA GLN A 124 -32.78 -2.55 8.99
C GLN A 124 -32.58 -1.82 10.33
N LYS A 125 -31.41 -2.01 10.98
CA LYS A 125 -31.10 -1.40 12.28
C LYS A 125 -30.47 -0.02 12.21
N ALA A 126 -29.80 0.30 11.10
CA ALA A 126 -29.25 1.61 10.78
C ALA A 126 -29.68 2.01 9.36
N PRO A 127 -30.95 2.42 9.17
CA PRO A 127 -31.47 2.82 7.87
C PRO A 127 -30.78 4.08 7.33
N LEU A 128 -30.77 4.22 6.00
CA LEU A 128 -30.28 5.44 5.35
C LEU A 128 -31.13 6.64 5.78
N GLN A 129 -30.48 7.73 6.17
CA GLN A 129 -31.14 9.02 6.35
C GLN A 129 -31.07 9.82 5.05
N GLU A 130 -32.20 10.40 4.65
CA GLU A 130 -32.27 11.35 3.55
C GLU A 130 -31.57 12.67 3.94
N LYS A 131 -31.04 13.40 2.95
CA LYS A 131 -30.18 14.59 3.14
C LYS A 131 -30.94 15.89 2.87
#